data_AF-A0A8T5J2C4-F1
#
_entry.id   AF-A0A8T5J2C4-F1
#
_cell.length_a   1.000
_cell.length_b   1.000
_cell.length_c   1.000
_cell.angle_alpha   90.00
_cell.angle_beta   90.00
_cell.angle_gamma   90.00
#
_symmetry.space_group_name_H-M   'P 1'
#
loop_
_entity.id
_entity.type
_entity.pdbx_description
1 polymer ?
#
loop_
_entity_poly.entity_id
_entity_poly.type
_entity_poly.pdbx_seq_one_letter_code
_entity_poly.pdbx_strand_id
1 'polypeptide(L)' 'MPSRKEIARSSKKRHLAKAGKQTKWAPFWTVLKKFGKGKKIHPSRITHVKRNWRTKKLKIKPRRTPKSYLG' A
#
# COMPACT_ATOMS: atom_id res chain seq x y z
N MET A 1 -21.55 8.11 3.18
CA MET A 1 -20.54 7.35 2.41
C MET A 1 -20.10 8.18 1.22
N PRO A 2 -18.80 8.28 0.90
CA PRO A 2 -18.35 9.07 -0.25
C PRO A 2 -18.96 8.53 -1.54
N SER A 3 -19.39 9.41 -2.42
CA SER A 3 -19.95 9.06 -3.72
C SER A 3 -18.93 8.30 -4.57
N ARG A 4 -19.38 7.46 -5.50
CA ARG A 4 -18.49 6.75 -6.45
C ARG A 4 -17.58 7.73 -7.21
N LYS A 5 -18.07 8.93 -7.51
CA LYS A 5 -17.32 10.01 -8.18
C LYS A 5 -16.17 10.52 -7.32
N GLU A 6 -16.37 10.71 -6.02
CA GLU A 6 -15.32 11.13 -5.06
C GLU A 6 -14.29 10.02 -4.81
N ILE A 7 -14.72 8.77 -4.71
CA ILE A 7 -13.82 7.61 -4.57
C ILE A 7 -12.89 7.51 -5.79
N ALA A 8 -13.43 7.73 -6.98
CA ALA A 8 -12.65 7.72 -8.22
C ALA A 8 -11.68 8.92 -8.30
N ARG A 9 -12.14 10.12 -7.90
CA ARG A 9 -11.30 11.34 -7.88
C ARG A 9 -10.12 11.19 -6.90
N SER A 10 -10.34 10.54 -5.77
CA SER A 10 -9.31 10.27 -4.75
C SER A 10 -8.49 8.99 -4.99
N SER A 11 -8.71 8.27 -6.12
CA SER A 11 -8.11 6.96 -6.39
C SER A 11 -6.58 6.95 -6.27
N LYS A 12 -5.90 7.91 -6.90
CA LYS A 12 -4.43 8.07 -6.80
C LYS A 12 -3.98 8.27 -5.35
N LYS A 13 -4.62 9.18 -4.62
CA LYS A 13 -4.29 9.47 -3.20
C LYS A 13 -4.47 8.23 -2.32
N ARG A 14 -5.57 7.47 -2.52
CA ARG A 14 -5.83 6.22 -1.80
C ARG A 14 -4.79 5.14 -2.10
N HIS A 15 -4.40 4.97 -3.36
CA HIS A 15 -3.35 4.02 -3.75
C HIS A 15 -1.99 4.40 -3.15
N LEU A 16 -1.64 5.68 -3.18
CA LEU A 16 -0.42 6.19 -2.55
C LEU A 16 -0.45 6.00 -1.04
N ALA A 17 -1.57 6.26 -0.37
CA ALA A 17 -1.72 6.04 1.06
C ALA A 17 -1.53 4.56 1.44
N LYS A 18 -2.13 3.64 0.67
CA LYS A 18 -1.92 2.19 0.85
C LYS A 18 -0.45 1.80 0.65
N ALA A 19 0.18 2.30 -0.42
CA ALA A 19 1.59 2.03 -0.72
C ALA A 19 2.55 2.64 0.31
N GLY A 20 2.17 3.76 0.93
CA GLY A 20 2.90 4.39 2.03
C GLY A 20 2.88 3.55 3.30
N LYS A 21 1.77 2.87 3.61
CA LYS A 21 1.68 1.94 4.76
C LYS A 21 2.57 0.71 4.58
N GLN A 22 2.80 0.27 3.34
CA GLN A 22 3.61 -0.91 3.00
C GLN A 22 5.14 -0.70 3.08
N THR A 23 5.63 0.47 3.48
CA THR A 23 7.08 0.70 3.66
C THR A 23 7.59 0.14 4.99
N LYS A 24 6.70 0.02 5.99
CA LYS A 24 7.02 -0.46 7.34
C LYS A 24 7.11 -1.98 7.38
N TRP A 25 7.91 -2.48 8.32
CA TRP A 25 7.90 -3.90 8.67
C TRP A 25 6.61 -4.26 9.41
N ALA A 26 6.30 -5.56 9.44
CA ALA A 26 5.29 -6.09 10.35
C ALA A 26 5.63 -5.71 11.81
N PRO A 27 4.64 -5.37 12.65
CA PRO A 27 4.88 -5.03 14.05
C PRO A 27 5.50 -6.19 14.83
N PHE A 28 6.35 -5.88 15.82
CA PHE A 28 7.01 -6.91 16.63
C PHE A 28 6.02 -7.86 17.31
N TRP A 29 4.89 -7.35 17.82
CA TRP A 29 3.86 -8.18 18.46
C TRP A 29 3.28 -9.26 17.53
N THR A 30 3.34 -9.08 16.21
CA THR A 30 2.89 -10.10 15.25
C THR A 30 3.82 -11.31 15.22
N VAL A 31 5.11 -11.10 15.48
CA VAL A 31 6.10 -12.18 15.62
C VAL A 31 5.78 -13.02 16.85
N LEU A 32 5.49 -12.36 17.98
CA LEU A 32 5.10 -13.04 19.22
C LEU A 32 3.82 -13.85 19.04
N LYS A 33 2.80 -13.28 18.37
CA LYS A 33 1.53 -13.97 18.13
C LYS A 33 1.67 -15.18 17.21
N LYS A 34 2.53 -15.12 16.19
CA LYS A 34 2.69 -16.19 15.20
C LYS A 34 3.66 -17.29 15.63
N PHE A 35 4.77 -16.94 16.26
CA PHE A 35 5.86 -17.87 16.56
C PHE A 35 5.99 -18.21 18.05
N GLY A 36 5.23 -17.54 18.92
CA GLY A 36 5.30 -17.71 20.37
C GLY A 36 6.37 -16.85 21.03
N LYS A 37 6.35 -16.85 22.37
CA LYS A 37 7.30 -16.11 23.22
C LYS A 37 8.70 -16.72 23.12
N GLY A 38 9.74 -15.88 23.19
CA GLY A 38 11.14 -16.32 23.28
C GLY A 38 11.84 -16.58 21.95
N LYS A 39 11.14 -16.53 20.80
CA LYS A 39 11.75 -16.67 19.48
C LYS A 39 12.33 -15.32 19.01
N LYS A 40 13.64 -15.27 18.77
CA LYS A 40 14.36 -14.10 18.20
C LYS A 40 14.23 -14.05 16.68
N ILE A 41 13.00 -13.96 16.16
CA ILE A 41 12.73 -13.91 14.71
C ILE A 41 12.49 -12.48 14.27
N HIS A 42 13.16 -12.05 13.20
CA HIS A 42 12.96 -10.73 12.63
C HIS A 42 11.60 -10.63 11.89
N PRO A 43 10.85 -9.51 11.99
CA PRO A 43 9.53 -9.36 11.34
C PRO A 43 9.53 -9.48 9.82
N SER A 44 10.70 -9.46 9.18
CA SER A 44 10.86 -9.72 7.75
C SER A 44 10.28 -11.06 7.33
N ARG A 45 10.32 -12.07 8.21
CA ARG A 45 9.80 -13.41 7.92
C ARG A 45 8.27 -13.45 7.80
N ILE A 46 7.57 -12.45 8.35
CA ILE A 46 6.11 -12.29 8.24
C ILE A 46 5.73 -11.23 7.20
N THR A 47 6.61 -10.26 6.95
CA THR A 47 6.33 -9.13 6.06
C THR A 47 6.41 -9.57 4.60
N HIS A 48 5.30 -10.08 4.05
CA HIS A 48 5.23 -10.53 2.66
C HIS A 48 5.36 -9.39 1.64
N VAL A 49 4.77 -8.24 1.95
CA VAL A 49 4.76 -7.07 1.05
C VAL A 49 5.41 -5.89 1.73
N LYS A 50 6.67 -5.65 1.38
CA LYS A 50 7.40 -4.42 1.71
C LYS A 50 7.75 -3.65 0.44
N ARG A 51 7.45 -2.36 0.41
CA ARG A 51 7.73 -1.47 -0.73
C ARG A 51 9.03 -0.71 -0.51
N ASN A 52 9.85 -0.65 -1.56
CA ASN A 52 10.96 0.29 -1.69
C ASN A 52 10.74 1.13 -2.96
N TRP A 53 10.85 2.46 -2.86
CA TRP A 53 10.60 3.38 -3.96
C TRP A 53 11.67 3.36 -5.06
N ARG A 54 12.90 2.94 -4.74
CA ARG A 54 13.97 2.80 -5.73
C ARG A 54 13.73 1.59 -6.63
N THR A 55 13.43 0.44 -6.02
CA THR A 55 13.36 -0.86 -6.73
C THR A 55 11.95 -1.26 -7.18
N LYS A 56 10.89 -0.95 -6.41
CA LYS A 56 9.50 -1.34 -6.72
C LYS A 56 8.64 -0.11 -7.05
N LYS A 57 8.59 0.24 -8.34
CA LYS A 57 7.83 1.38 -8.86
C LYS A 57 6.31 1.11 -8.86
N LEU A 58 5.54 2.15 -8.58
CA LEU A 58 4.07 2.08 -8.55
C LEU A 58 3.51 2.35 -9.95
N LYS A 59 2.86 1.35 -10.56
CA LYS A 59 2.18 1.48 -11.87
C LYS A 59 0.77 2.08 -11.72
N ILE A 60 0.66 3.23 -11.03
CA ILE A 60 -0.63 3.91 -10.84
C ILE A 60 -0.95 4.70 -12.11
N LYS A 61 -1.81 4.16 -12.97
CA LYS A 61 -2.34 4.92 -14.10
C LYS A 61 -3.26 6.02 -13.56
N PRO A 62 -3.10 7.29 -13.99
CA PRO A 62 -4.16 8.27 -13.77
C PRO A 62 -5.43 7.75 -14.45
N ARG A 63 -6.59 8.12 -13.91
CA ARG A 63 -7.87 7.89 -14.60
C ARG A 63 -7.70 8.43 -16.02
N ARG A 64 -8.12 7.67 -17.04
CA ARG A 64 -8.30 8.21 -18.40
C ARG A 64 -9.34 9.32 -18.27
N THR A 65 -8.89 10.56 -18.07
CA THR A 65 -9.79 11.70 -18.09
C THR A 65 -10.21 11.84 -19.54
N PRO A 66 -11.52 11.75 -19.85
CA PRO A 66 -11.97 12.04 -21.20
C PRO A 66 -11.52 13.47 -21.52
N LYS A 67 -10.78 13.64 -22.62
CA LYS A 67 -10.39 14.96 -23.09
C LYS A 67 -11.61 15.51 -23.81
N SER A 68 -12.42 16.30 -23.12
CA SER A 68 -13.63 16.92 -23.67
C SER A 68 -13.38 17.86 -24.85
N TYR A 69 -12.12 18.23 -25.08
CA TYR A 69 -11.67 19.12 -26.15
C TYR A 69 -11.18 18.38 -27.40
N LEU A 70 -11.21 17.04 -27.43
CA LEU A 70 -10.72 16.27 -28.57
C LEU A 70 -11.79 15.84 -29.59
N GLY A 71 -13.05 16.27 -29.42
CA GLY A 71 -14.16 15.84 -30.28
C GLY A 71 -14.70 14.48 -29.88
#